data_AF-A0A927BB54-F1
#
_entry.id   AF-A0A927BB54-F1
#
_cell.length_a   1.000
_cell.length_b   1.000
_cell.length_c   1.000
_cell.angle_alpha   90.00
_cell.angle_beta   90.00
_cell.angle_gamma   90.00
#
_symmetry.space_group_name_H-M   'P 1'
#
loop_
_entity.id
_entity.type
_entity.pdbx_description
1 polymer ?
#
loop_
_entity_poly.entity_id
_entity_poly.type
_entity_poly.pdbx_seq_one_letter_code
_entity_poly.pdbx_strand_id
1 'polypeptide(L)'
;MATTVGIWVSTTEIRHIVRDFIINIKYSDVIPALKIFVTRWLVGAEVYTPLTWEMGYLDLPTYLPATWFPFVIAEQTGLDYRILAWSIFVLGCGSYAMVLWRRQLAWLPTLVLALVPFLSIYLMQLTDPSSFGLTVETLIIGYYSLLISGILLRSWSLVLIGLLACLLSRYSLVFWVPLLLGMMFFQDSRRRVLLLAGALLIGVLLLYIVPFLSHDWTMPGQVQAYYTMAAVGEWVHLNENGLPLHLYNGVGMAPFFYKYASGSTLEKMMLLKAVHVILLLAIVTGAGLLYWRQRSPRMNYQLYAVVVLKLYLATFYAFVQVPYTYLAMVGVFTSVFMVLMLSATSVRAAVLVEPDQ
;
A
#
# COMPACT_ATOMS: atom_id res chain seq x y z
N MET A 1 16.00 21.08 5.93
CA MET A 1 16.31 20.90 7.36
C MET A 1 15.29 19.99 8.05
N ALA A 2 14.01 20.36 8.12
CA ALA A 2 12.98 19.56 8.81
C ALA A 2 12.86 18.10 8.34
N THR A 3 12.78 17.87 7.02
CA THR A 3 12.79 16.52 6.44
C THR A 3 14.03 15.73 6.81
N THR A 4 15.21 16.36 6.80
CA THR A 4 16.48 15.72 7.16
C THR A 4 16.50 15.30 8.63
N VAL A 5 16.03 16.17 9.53
CA VAL A 5 15.90 15.86 10.96
C VAL A 5 14.90 14.73 11.17
N GLY A 6 13.73 14.77 10.52
CA GLY A 6 12.74 13.71 10.58
C GLY A 6 13.27 12.36 10.11
N ILE A 7 14.00 12.34 8.98
CA ILE A 7 14.68 11.13 8.50
C ILE A 7 15.66 10.62 9.56
N TRP A 8 16.50 11.49 10.12
CA TRP A 8 17.51 11.09 11.10
C TRP A 8 16.89 10.49 12.37
N VAL A 9 15.87 11.13 12.95
CA VAL A 9 15.18 10.63 14.15
C VAL A 9 14.55 9.27 13.87
N SER A 10 13.69 9.15 12.85
CA SER A 10 12.99 7.90 12.57
C SER A 10 13.92 6.78 12.08
N THR A 11 15.07 7.13 11.48
CA THR A 11 16.12 6.15 11.12
C THR A 11 16.90 5.67 12.36
N THR A 12 17.01 6.49 13.39
CA THR A 12 17.63 6.06 14.64
C THR A 12 16.73 5.03 15.31
N GLU A 13 15.41 5.31 15.40
CA GLU A 13 14.43 4.37 15.94
C GLU A 13 14.34 3.07 15.15
N ILE A 14 14.29 3.11 13.81
CA ILE A 14 14.24 1.86 13.02
C ILE A 14 15.47 0.99 13.27
N ARG A 15 16.65 1.59 13.52
CA ARG A 15 17.86 0.84 13.87
C ARG A 15 17.80 0.22 15.27
N HIS A 16 17.07 0.83 16.20
CA HIS A 16 16.80 0.22 17.51
C HIS A 16 15.86 -0.97 17.34
N ILE A 17 14.73 -0.78 16.65
CA ILE A 17 13.78 -1.84 16.33
C ILE A 17 14.45 -3.02 15.60
N VAL A 18 15.28 -2.76 14.60
CA VAL A 18 16.00 -3.81 13.86
C VAL A 18 16.91 -4.67 14.76
N ARG A 19 17.50 -4.05 15.79
CA ARG A 19 18.35 -4.75 16.77
C ARG A 19 17.53 -5.55 17.77
N ASP A 20 16.39 -5.02 18.20
CA ASP A 20 15.56 -5.63 19.23
C ASP A 20 14.69 -6.78 18.68
N PHE A 21 14.27 -6.69 17.41
CA PHE A 21 13.46 -7.70 16.75
C PHE A 21 14.32 -8.63 15.90
N ILE A 22 14.65 -9.80 16.44
CA ILE A 22 15.36 -10.84 15.70
C ILE A 22 14.41 -11.45 14.66
N ILE A 23 14.87 -11.55 13.41
CA ILE A 23 14.12 -12.23 12.34
C ILE A 23 14.01 -13.71 12.70
N ASN A 24 12.80 -14.16 13.05
CA ASN A 24 12.52 -15.52 13.42
C ASN A 24 11.11 -15.91 12.97
N ILE A 25 11.02 -17.02 12.24
CA ILE A 25 9.78 -17.56 11.70
C ILE A 25 8.72 -17.86 12.77
N LYS A 26 9.13 -18.10 14.02
CA LYS A 26 8.20 -18.30 15.15
C LYS A 26 7.42 -17.04 15.53
N TYR A 27 7.94 -15.86 15.20
CA TYR A 27 7.30 -14.58 15.50
C TYR A 27 6.60 -13.99 14.27
N SER A 28 7.22 -14.13 13.10
CA SER A 28 6.63 -13.70 11.85
C SER A 28 7.28 -14.42 10.67
N ASP A 29 6.44 -14.75 9.70
CA ASP A 29 6.79 -15.43 8.47
C ASP A 29 7.07 -14.47 7.30
N VAL A 30 6.77 -13.17 7.44
CA VAL A 30 6.91 -12.18 6.37
C VAL A 30 8.34 -12.13 5.83
N ILE A 31 9.32 -11.71 6.64
CA ILE A 31 10.71 -11.59 6.18
C ILE A 31 11.32 -12.97 5.80
N PRO A 32 11.14 -14.05 6.59
CA PRO A 32 11.58 -15.39 6.18
C PRO A 32 11.07 -15.84 4.82
N ALA A 33 9.77 -15.64 4.54
CA ALA A 33 9.20 -15.96 3.24
C ALA A 33 9.90 -15.15 2.13
N LEU A 34 10.05 -13.82 2.29
CA LEU A 34 10.73 -12.99 1.29
C LEU A 34 12.18 -13.44 1.03
N LYS A 35 12.90 -13.91 2.06
CA LYS A 35 14.24 -14.48 1.89
C LYS A 35 14.23 -15.75 1.04
N ILE A 36 13.23 -16.61 1.19
CA ILE A 36 13.10 -17.81 0.36
C ILE A 36 12.86 -17.44 -1.10
N PHE A 37 11.96 -16.48 -1.38
CA PHE A 37 11.71 -16.00 -2.75
C PHE A 37 12.99 -15.45 -3.40
N VAL A 38 13.73 -14.59 -2.68
CA VAL A 38 14.99 -14.01 -3.17
C VAL A 38 16.06 -15.08 -3.37
N THR A 39 16.19 -16.02 -2.43
CA THR A 39 17.18 -17.10 -2.54
C THR A 39 16.89 -17.98 -3.75
N ARG A 40 15.63 -18.40 -3.93
CA ARG A 40 15.20 -19.19 -5.09
C ARG A 40 15.50 -18.44 -6.40
N TRP A 41 15.20 -17.16 -6.46
CA TRP A 41 15.52 -16.32 -7.62
C TRP A 41 17.03 -16.29 -7.91
N LEU A 42 17.86 -16.05 -6.89
CA LEU A 42 19.31 -15.93 -7.03
C LEU A 42 19.98 -17.23 -7.51
N VAL A 43 19.44 -18.39 -7.15
CA VAL A 43 19.96 -19.70 -7.58
C VAL A 43 19.29 -20.23 -8.86
N GLY A 44 18.36 -19.46 -9.45
CA GLY A 44 17.61 -19.88 -10.65
C GLY A 44 16.59 -20.99 -10.40
N ALA A 45 16.16 -21.17 -9.15
CA ALA A 45 15.07 -22.09 -8.80
C ALA A 45 13.69 -21.46 -9.05
N GLU A 46 12.67 -22.32 -9.12
CA GLU A 46 11.29 -21.88 -9.31
C GLU A 46 10.79 -21.12 -8.06
N VAL A 47 10.64 -19.81 -8.20
CA VAL A 47 10.30 -18.90 -7.10
C VAL A 47 8.91 -19.21 -6.51
N TYR A 48 7.93 -19.42 -7.40
CA TYR A 48 6.51 -19.51 -7.09
C TYR A 48 6.05 -20.97 -6.85
N THR A 49 6.78 -21.68 -6.01
CA THR A 49 6.40 -23.01 -5.51
C THR A 49 6.00 -22.95 -4.03
N PRO A 50 5.16 -23.89 -3.53
CA PRO A 50 4.81 -23.95 -2.11
C PRO A 50 6.05 -23.88 -1.20
N LEU A 51 5.96 -23.06 -0.16
CA LEU A 51 6.93 -22.97 0.92
C LEU A 51 6.56 -24.06 1.92
N THR A 52 7.42 -25.06 2.12
CA THR A 52 7.06 -26.22 2.95
C THR A 52 8.13 -26.46 3.99
N TRP A 53 9.13 -27.26 3.65
CA TRP A 53 10.24 -27.60 4.53
C TRP A 53 11.06 -26.37 4.94
N GLU A 54 11.10 -25.32 4.11
CA GLU A 54 11.78 -24.06 4.41
C GLU A 54 11.12 -23.28 5.56
N MET A 55 9.80 -23.41 5.70
CA MET A 55 9.00 -22.71 6.71
C MET A 55 8.60 -23.61 7.88
N GLY A 56 8.68 -24.93 7.72
CA GLY A 56 8.20 -25.91 8.70
C GLY A 56 6.68 -26.13 8.67
N TYR A 57 5.97 -25.48 7.75
CA TYR A 57 4.53 -25.64 7.48
C TYR A 57 4.25 -25.28 6.02
N LEU A 58 3.07 -25.66 5.52
CA LEU A 58 2.65 -25.35 4.16
C LEU A 58 2.17 -23.89 4.06
N ASP A 59 2.92 -23.08 3.31
CA ASP A 59 2.52 -21.75 2.85
C ASP A 59 2.57 -21.66 1.33
N LEU A 60 1.58 -20.99 0.72
CA LEU A 60 1.60 -20.77 -0.71
C LEU A 60 2.29 -19.44 -1.02
N PRO A 61 3.03 -19.36 -2.15
CA PRO A 61 3.77 -18.16 -2.52
C PRO A 61 2.82 -17.04 -2.93
N THR A 62 2.39 -16.26 -1.94
CA THR A 62 1.35 -15.24 -2.12
C THR A 62 1.89 -13.84 -2.39
N TYR A 63 3.18 -13.60 -2.12
CA TYR A 63 3.84 -12.32 -2.35
C TYR A 63 4.09 -12.06 -3.84
N LEU A 64 3.68 -10.88 -4.31
CA LEU A 64 3.94 -10.42 -5.68
C LEU A 64 5.37 -9.87 -5.84
N PRO A 65 5.91 -9.76 -7.08
CA PRO A 65 7.33 -9.45 -7.32
C PRO A 65 7.84 -8.17 -6.68
N ALA A 66 7.09 -7.07 -6.69
CA ALA A 66 7.55 -5.83 -6.05
C ALA A 66 7.57 -5.92 -4.51
N THR A 67 7.00 -6.96 -3.90
CA THR A 67 7.12 -7.18 -2.45
C THR A 67 8.42 -7.89 -2.07
N TRP A 68 9.00 -8.73 -2.94
CA TRP A 68 10.21 -9.51 -2.61
C TRP A 68 11.43 -9.15 -3.46
N PHE A 69 11.25 -8.85 -4.74
CA PHE A 69 12.34 -8.62 -5.70
C PHE A 69 13.30 -7.48 -5.33
N PRO A 70 12.86 -6.34 -4.75
CA PRO A 70 13.79 -5.31 -4.30
C PRO A 70 14.85 -5.85 -3.33
N PHE A 71 14.51 -6.87 -2.53
CA PHE A 71 15.40 -7.45 -1.54
C PHE A 71 16.48 -8.37 -2.13
N VAL A 72 16.50 -8.61 -3.44
CA VAL A 72 17.68 -9.16 -4.12
C VAL A 72 18.92 -8.29 -3.85
N ILE A 73 18.75 -6.96 -3.81
CA ILE A 73 19.83 -6.03 -3.44
C ILE A 73 20.25 -6.25 -1.99
N ALA A 74 19.28 -6.45 -1.09
CA ALA A 74 19.53 -6.67 0.32
C ALA A 74 20.39 -7.93 0.55
N GLU A 75 20.02 -9.06 -0.05
CA GLU A 75 20.80 -10.30 0.06
C GLU A 75 22.19 -10.20 -0.58
N GLN A 76 22.33 -9.56 -1.74
CA GLN A 76 23.65 -9.41 -2.38
C GLN A 76 24.62 -8.51 -1.61
N THR A 77 24.10 -7.52 -0.88
CA THR A 77 24.90 -6.55 -0.11
C THR A 77 24.99 -6.85 1.38
N GLY A 78 24.26 -7.86 1.87
CA GLY A 78 24.12 -8.13 3.30
C GLY A 78 23.35 -7.06 4.07
N LEU A 79 22.51 -6.25 3.41
CA LEU A 79 21.66 -5.26 4.08
C LEU A 79 20.43 -5.94 4.72
N ASP A 80 19.99 -5.43 5.87
CA ASP A 80 18.74 -5.87 6.48
C ASP A 80 17.53 -5.44 5.63
N TYR A 81 16.59 -6.34 5.42
CA TYR A 81 15.38 -6.11 4.61
C TYR A 81 14.59 -4.90 5.11
N ARG A 82 14.48 -4.71 6.42
CA ARG A 82 13.74 -3.60 7.03
C ARG A 82 14.40 -2.25 6.73
N ILE A 83 15.74 -2.23 6.64
CA ILE A 83 16.51 -1.03 6.27
C ILE A 83 16.32 -0.68 4.79
N LEU A 84 16.28 -1.69 3.90
CA LEU A 84 15.98 -1.44 2.49
C LEU A 84 14.54 -0.96 2.28
N ALA A 85 13.57 -1.58 2.96
CA ALA A 85 12.18 -1.16 2.96
C ALA A 85 12.03 0.29 3.47
N TRP A 86 12.71 0.61 4.57
CA TRP A 86 12.82 1.97 5.11
C TRP A 86 13.40 2.97 4.11
N SER A 87 14.44 2.58 3.37
CA SER A 87 15.06 3.44 2.36
C SER A 87 14.07 3.79 1.23
N ILE A 88 13.23 2.85 0.82
CA ILE A 88 12.18 3.09 -0.17
C ILE A 88 11.06 3.99 0.39
N PHE A 89 10.71 3.84 1.67
CA PHE A 89 9.85 4.81 2.36
C PHE A 89 10.43 6.22 2.33
N VAL A 90 11.72 6.40 2.64
CA VAL A 90 12.40 7.70 2.59
C VAL A 90 12.35 8.31 1.18
N LEU A 91 12.47 7.50 0.11
CA LEU A 91 12.26 7.97 -1.27
C LEU A 91 10.82 8.49 -1.48
N GLY A 92 9.82 7.80 -0.92
CA GLY A 92 8.43 8.25 -0.91
C GLY A 92 8.22 9.57 -0.14
N CYS A 93 8.90 9.76 0.99
CA CYS A 93 8.92 11.04 1.70
C CYS A 93 9.61 12.14 0.89
N GLY A 94 10.68 11.79 0.16
CA GLY A 94 11.34 12.70 -0.78
C GLY A 94 10.39 13.16 -1.89
N SER A 95 9.58 12.26 -2.45
CA SER A 95 8.57 12.64 -3.45
C SER A 95 7.44 13.47 -2.87
N TYR A 96 7.00 13.19 -1.63
CA TYR A 96 6.09 14.06 -0.89
C TYR A 96 6.67 15.47 -0.70
N ALA A 97 7.94 15.59 -0.30
CA ALA A 97 8.61 16.87 -0.14
C ALA A 97 8.70 17.65 -1.47
N MET A 98 8.89 16.96 -2.61
CA MET A 98 8.81 17.58 -3.93
C MET A 98 7.41 18.15 -4.22
N VAL A 99 6.33 17.45 -3.86
CA VAL A 99 4.95 17.98 -3.98
C VAL A 99 4.81 19.22 -3.12
N LEU A 100 5.22 19.17 -1.86
CA LEU A 100 5.13 20.27 -0.92
C LEU A 100 5.90 21.51 -1.43
N TRP A 101 7.12 21.34 -1.91
CA TRP A 101 7.94 22.41 -2.49
C TRP A 101 7.23 23.10 -3.65
N ARG A 102 6.61 22.33 -4.55
CA ARG A 102 5.87 22.85 -5.71
C ARG A 102 4.61 23.65 -5.34
N ARG A 103 4.10 23.52 -4.11
CA ARG A 103 2.92 24.26 -3.64
C ARG A 103 3.23 25.70 -3.22
N GLN A 104 4.50 26.05 -2.98
CA GLN A 104 4.90 27.41 -2.59
C GLN A 104 4.10 27.97 -1.40
N LEU A 105 3.89 27.15 -0.37
CA LEU A 105 3.21 27.58 0.86
C LEU A 105 4.13 28.49 1.69
N ALA A 106 3.55 29.22 2.64
CA ALA A 106 4.33 29.96 3.64
C ALA A 106 5.25 29.01 4.44
N TRP A 107 6.34 29.55 5.00
CA TRP A 107 7.38 28.75 5.63
C TRP A 107 6.88 27.90 6.81
N LEU A 108 5.96 28.44 7.63
CA LEU A 108 5.44 27.74 8.82
C LEU A 108 4.52 26.55 8.45
N PRO A 109 3.47 26.71 7.60
CA PRO A 109 2.72 25.57 7.08
C PRO A 109 3.62 24.55 6.36
N THR A 110 4.61 25.01 5.59
CA THR A 110 5.58 24.12 4.93
C THR A 110 6.36 23.31 5.96
N LEU A 111 6.86 23.95 7.02
CA LEU A 111 7.60 23.29 8.09
C LEU A 111 6.73 22.22 8.79
N VAL A 112 5.51 22.57 9.17
CA VAL A 112 4.57 21.66 9.83
C VAL A 112 4.28 20.46 8.92
N LEU A 113 3.88 20.69 7.67
CA LEU A 113 3.54 19.63 6.72
C LEU A 113 4.75 18.75 6.38
N ALA A 114 5.96 19.32 6.29
CA ALA A 114 7.18 18.56 6.08
C ALA A 114 7.50 17.59 7.23
N LEU A 115 7.05 17.90 8.46
CA LEU A 115 7.24 17.06 9.64
C LEU A 115 6.16 15.98 9.82
N VAL A 116 4.96 16.19 9.29
CA VAL A 116 3.82 15.25 9.45
C VAL A 116 4.18 13.79 9.13
N PRO A 117 4.76 13.41 7.97
CA PRO A 117 5.04 12.00 7.69
C PRO A 117 6.02 11.38 8.69
N PHE A 118 6.98 12.15 9.19
CA PHE A 118 7.97 11.68 10.17
C PHE A 118 7.39 11.61 11.59
N LEU A 119 6.52 12.55 11.96
CA LEU A 119 5.80 12.46 13.22
C LEU A 119 4.86 11.24 13.22
N SER A 120 4.13 11.01 12.12
CA SER A 120 3.27 9.83 11.99
C SER A 120 4.06 8.53 12.11
N ILE A 121 5.17 8.38 11.39
CA ILE A 121 5.96 7.14 11.45
C ILE A 121 6.60 6.94 12.83
N TYR A 122 7.12 8.00 13.45
CA TYR A 122 7.74 7.96 14.77
C TYR A 122 6.74 7.54 15.86
N LEU A 123 5.54 8.14 15.86
CA LEU A 123 4.49 7.74 16.80
C LEU A 123 4.10 6.27 16.62
N MET A 124 4.00 5.80 15.37
CA MET A 124 3.71 4.39 15.09
C MET A 124 4.83 3.46 15.56
N GLN A 125 6.10 3.85 15.39
CA GLN A 125 7.26 3.11 15.89
C GLN A 125 7.24 2.98 17.42
N LEU A 126 6.80 4.02 18.13
CA LEU A 126 6.66 3.98 19.59
C LEU A 126 5.49 3.12 20.05
N THR A 127 4.36 3.15 19.34
CA THR A 127 3.14 2.43 19.76
C THR A 127 3.10 0.97 19.34
N ASP A 128 3.69 0.65 18.19
CA ASP A 128 3.71 -0.70 17.62
C ASP A 128 5.05 -0.96 16.88
N PRO A 129 6.16 -1.11 17.63
CA PRO A 129 7.47 -1.38 17.04
C PRO A 129 7.49 -2.74 16.31
N SER A 130 6.62 -3.69 16.70
CA SER A 130 6.56 -5.02 16.12
C SER A 130 6.20 -4.98 14.63
N SER A 131 5.29 -4.09 14.23
CA SER A 131 4.93 -3.87 12.83
C SER A 131 6.14 -3.48 11.96
N PHE A 132 7.16 -2.83 12.53
CA PHE A 132 8.39 -2.46 11.82
C PHE A 132 9.50 -3.51 11.96
N GLY A 133 9.52 -4.24 13.07
CA GLY A 133 10.51 -5.26 13.36
C GLY A 133 10.24 -6.59 12.64
N LEU A 134 8.98 -6.90 12.37
CA LEU A 134 8.54 -8.19 11.83
C LEU A 134 8.11 -8.13 10.37
N THR A 135 7.87 -6.94 9.81
CA THR A 135 7.34 -6.77 8.45
C THR A 135 8.21 -5.81 7.62
N VAL A 136 7.83 -5.63 6.35
CA VAL A 136 8.45 -4.67 5.43
C VAL A 136 7.44 -3.65 4.90
N GLU A 137 6.38 -3.33 5.65
CA GLU A 137 5.30 -2.44 5.17
C GLU A 137 5.76 -1.03 4.75
N THR A 138 6.87 -0.54 5.30
CA THR A 138 7.46 0.74 4.90
C THR A 138 7.76 0.78 3.40
N LEU A 139 8.09 -0.36 2.79
CA LEU A 139 8.21 -0.54 1.35
C LEU A 139 6.93 -0.12 0.62
N ILE A 140 5.79 -0.68 1.06
CA ILE A 140 4.47 -0.46 0.45
C ILE A 140 4.04 0.98 0.63
N ILE A 141 4.26 1.56 1.81
CA ILE A 141 4.01 2.98 2.06
C ILE A 141 4.81 3.86 1.08
N GLY A 142 6.08 3.52 0.83
CA GLY A 142 6.92 4.19 -0.16
C GLY A 142 6.31 4.15 -1.56
N TYR A 143 5.85 2.98 -2.03
CA TYR A 143 5.22 2.82 -3.35
C TYR A 143 3.96 3.67 -3.52
N TYR A 144 3.07 3.66 -2.53
CA TYR A 144 1.87 4.48 -2.55
C TYR A 144 2.19 5.98 -2.52
N SER A 145 3.23 6.38 -1.77
CA SER A 145 3.68 7.77 -1.70
C SER A 145 4.24 8.25 -3.05
N LEU A 146 5.03 7.40 -3.73
CA LEU A 146 5.52 7.68 -5.08
C LEU A 146 4.38 7.82 -6.08
N LEU A 147 3.38 6.93 -6.03
CA LEU A 147 2.20 6.99 -6.88
C LEU A 147 1.42 8.29 -6.70
N ILE A 148 1.05 8.63 -5.46
CA ILE A 148 0.30 9.86 -5.17
C ILE A 148 1.10 11.10 -5.57
N SER A 149 2.40 11.11 -5.27
CA SER A 149 3.29 12.21 -5.67
C SER A 149 3.36 12.34 -7.20
N GLY A 150 3.44 11.22 -7.92
CA GLY A 150 3.43 11.20 -9.38
C GLY A 150 2.16 11.81 -9.97
N ILE A 151 1.00 11.47 -9.42
CA ILE A 151 -0.30 12.03 -9.82
C ILE A 151 -0.32 13.53 -9.57
N LEU A 152 0.05 13.98 -8.37
CA LEU A 152 0.01 15.40 -8.00
C LEU A 152 1.04 16.24 -8.74
N LEU A 153 2.21 15.68 -9.08
CA LEU A 153 3.27 16.32 -9.85
C LEU A 153 3.05 16.22 -11.37
N ARG A 154 2.04 15.48 -11.84
CA ARG A 154 1.83 15.14 -13.26
C ARG A 154 3.05 14.49 -13.92
N SER A 155 3.82 13.71 -13.15
CA SER A 155 5.01 13.03 -13.63
C SER A 155 4.66 11.64 -14.14
N TRP A 156 4.69 11.48 -15.46
CA TRP A 156 4.37 10.21 -16.12
C TRP A 156 5.23 9.05 -15.58
N SER A 157 6.53 9.27 -15.40
CA SER A 157 7.45 8.24 -14.92
C SER A 157 7.13 7.83 -13.48
N LEU A 158 6.85 8.79 -12.59
CA LEU A 158 6.48 8.47 -11.20
C LEU A 158 5.13 7.76 -11.12
N VAL A 159 4.16 8.13 -11.96
CA VAL A 159 2.88 7.42 -12.05
C VAL A 159 3.10 5.99 -12.53
N LEU A 160 3.88 5.77 -13.58
CA LEU A 160 4.17 4.42 -14.09
C LEU A 160 4.89 3.57 -13.03
N ILE A 161 5.97 4.08 -12.44
CA ILE A 161 6.74 3.36 -11.41
C ILE A 161 5.87 3.07 -10.18
N GLY A 162 5.14 4.08 -9.69
CA GLY A 162 4.25 3.92 -8.55
C GLY A 162 3.11 2.93 -8.80
N LEU A 163 2.48 2.97 -9.99
CA LEU A 163 1.44 2.02 -10.35
C LEU A 163 2.00 0.59 -10.50
N LEU A 164 3.13 0.40 -11.18
CA LEU A 164 3.76 -0.92 -11.29
C LEU A 164 4.13 -1.46 -9.90
N ALA A 165 4.77 -0.65 -9.05
CA ALA A 165 5.17 -1.06 -7.72
C ALA A 165 3.97 -1.40 -6.83
N CYS A 166 2.88 -0.61 -6.89
CA CYS A 166 1.66 -0.94 -6.15
C CYS A 166 0.95 -2.18 -6.69
N LEU A 167 0.76 -2.31 -8.01
CA LEU A 167 0.07 -3.46 -8.62
C LEU A 167 0.85 -4.77 -8.45
N LEU A 168 2.18 -4.69 -8.48
CA LEU A 168 3.08 -5.83 -8.30
C LEU A 168 3.49 -6.04 -6.84
N SER A 169 2.93 -5.29 -5.90
CA SER A 169 3.06 -5.60 -4.47
C SER A 169 1.75 -6.06 -3.87
N ARG A 170 0.62 -5.52 -4.33
CA ARG A 170 -0.73 -5.84 -3.85
C ARG A 170 -1.79 -5.70 -4.92
N TYR A 171 -2.83 -6.53 -4.83
CA TYR A 171 -4.04 -6.44 -5.67
C TYR A 171 -4.98 -5.28 -5.28
N SER A 172 -4.60 -4.45 -4.32
CA SER A 172 -5.41 -3.37 -3.73
C SER A 172 -5.67 -2.18 -4.65
N LEU A 173 -5.24 -2.19 -5.92
CA LEU A 173 -5.54 -1.12 -6.87
C LEU A 173 -6.30 -1.59 -8.12
N VAL A 174 -6.60 -2.88 -8.24
CA VAL A 174 -7.10 -3.49 -9.48
C VAL A 174 -8.35 -2.77 -10.03
N PHE A 175 -9.31 -2.41 -9.18
CA PHE A 175 -10.52 -1.71 -9.63
C PHE A 175 -10.33 -0.19 -9.78
N TRP A 176 -9.38 0.40 -9.06
CA TRP A 176 -9.17 1.85 -9.09
C TRP A 176 -8.35 2.33 -10.30
N VAL A 177 -7.40 1.51 -10.79
CA VAL A 177 -6.56 1.88 -11.94
C VAL A 177 -7.35 2.15 -13.23
N PRO A 178 -8.35 1.33 -13.62
CA PRO A 178 -9.19 1.64 -14.77
C PRO A 178 -9.88 3.00 -14.67
N LEU A 179 -10.34 3.39 -13.48
CA LEU A 179 -10.94 4.71 -13.24
C LEU A 179 -9.90 5.82 -13.39
N LEU A 180 -8.69 5.68 -12.84
CA LEU A 180 -7.61 6.64 -13.04
C LEU A 180 -7.30 6.85 -14.52
N LEU A 181 -7.09 5.76 -15.26
CA LEU A 181 -6.79 5.82 -16.69
C LEU A 181 -7.94 6.44 -17.47
N GLY A 182 -9.19 6.12 -17.14
CA GLY A 182 -10.37 6.75 -17.71
C GLY A 182 -10.39 8.27 -17.50
N MET A 183 -10.15 8.75 -16.28
CA MET A 183 -10.07 10.18 -15.99
C MET A 183 -8.95 10.87 -16.78
N MET A 184 -7.75 10.28 -16.81
CA MET A 184 -6.62 10.80 -17.57
C MET A 184 -6.92 10.81 -19.08
N PHE A 185 -7.61 9.79 -19.61
CA PHE A 185 -7.92 9.71 -21.04
C PHE A 185 -8.77 10.89 -21.53
N PHE A 186 -9.62 11.44 -20.67
CA PHE A 186 -10.48 12.58 -20.99
C PHE A 186 -9.84 13.95 -20.72
N GLN A 187 -8.83 14.03 -19.84
CA GLN A 187 -8.25 15.31 -19.41
C GLN A 187 -6.82 15.54 -19.94
N ASP A 188 -6.08 14.47 -20.19
CA ASP A 188 -4.71 14.51 -20.74
C ASP A 188 -4.69 14.05 -22.21
N SER A 189 -3.50 13.97 -22.79
CA SER A 189 -3.30 13.42 -24.12
C SER A 189 -3.62 11.92 -24.14
N ARG A 190 -4.62 11.52 -24.93
CA ARG A 190 -4.98 10.11 -25.18
C ARG A 190 -3.78 9.22 -25.49
N ARG A 191 -2.84 9.72 -26.31
CA ARG A 191 -1.61 9.00 -26.66
C ARG A 191 -0.77 8.69 -25.41
N ARG A 192 -0.59 9.66 -24.51
CA ARG A 192 0.17 9.44 -23.26
C ARG A 192 -0.51 8.42 -22.35
N VAL A 193 -1.83 8.42 -22.29
CA VAL A 193 -2.59 7.48 -21.47
C VAL A 193 -2.55 6.07 -22.03
N LEU A 194 -2.67 5.91 -23.36
CA LEU A 194 -2.52 4.62 -24.01
C LEU A 194 -1.08 4.07 -23.86
N LEU A 195 -0.07 4.93 -23.95
CA LEU A 195 1.32 4.55 -23.66
C LEU A 195 1.51 4.13 -22.20
N LEU A 196 0.90 4.86 -21.25
CA LEU A 196 0.93 4.48 -19.83
C LEU A 196 0.26 3.12 -19.61
N ALA A 197 -0.95 2.92 -20.15
CA ALA A 197 -1.69 1.65 -20.05
C ALA A 197 -0.93 0.49 -20.68
N GLY A 198 -0.36 0.69 -21.87
CA GLY A 198 0.48 -0.30 -22.55
C GLY A 198 1.75 -0.63 -21.77
N ALA A 199 2.44 0.39 -21.23
CA ALA A 199 3.62 0.19 -20.39
C ALA A 199 3.29 -0.54 -19.08
N LEU A 200 2.13 -0.28 -18.47
CA LEU A 200 1.64 -1.01 -17.30
C LEU A 200 1.38 -2.48 -17.63
N LEU A 201 0.66 -2.74 -18.72
CA LEU A 201 0.37 -4.11 -19.17
C LEU A 201 1.66 -4.88 -19.45
N ILE A 202 2.57 -4.29 -20.24
CA ILE A 202 3.87 -4.88 -20.56
C ILE A 202 4.69 -5.10 -19.28
N GLY A 203 4.71 -4.13 -18.35
CA GLY A 203 5.43 -4.26 -17.10
C GLY A 203 4.89 -5.42 -16.24
N VAL A 204 3.57 -5.55 -16.09
CA VAL A 204 2.97 -6.67 -15.35
C VAL A 204 3.24 -8.01 -16.05
N LEU A 205 3.15 -8.04 -17.39
CA LEU A 205 3.47 -9.24 -18.16
C LEU A 205 4.92 -9.67 -17.97
N LEU A 206 5.88 -8.75 -18.16
CA LEU A 206 7.31 -9.06 -18.13
C LEU A 206 7.85 -9.30 -16.72
N LEU A 207 7.31 -8.61 -15.70
CA LEU A 207 7.82 -8.70 -14.33
C LEU A 207 7.10 -9.75 -13.48
N TYR A 208 5.93 -10.24 -13.91
CA TYR A 208 5.16 -11.20 -13.13
C TYR A 208 4.60 -12.36 -13.96
N ILE A 209 3.72 -12.08 -14.92
CA ILE A 209 2.93 -13.15 -15.57
C ILE A 209 3.82 -14.09 -16.38
N VAL A 210 4.63 -13.57 -17.29
CA VAL A 210 5.51 -14.37 -18.16
C VAL A 210 6.59 -15.12 -17.36
N PRO A 211 7.37 -14.48 -16.45
CA PRO A 211 8.44 -15.21 -15.75
C PRO A 211 7.93 -16.22 -14.72
N PHE A 212 6.73 -16.07 -14.16
CA PHE A 212 6.29 -16.89 -13.03
C PHE A 212 4.99 -17.65 -13.27
N LEU A 213 3.97 -17.04 -13.87
CA LEU A 213 2.67 -17.69 -14.07
C LEU A 213 2.57 -18.50 -15.37
N SER A 214 3.54 -18.37 -16.29
CA SER A 214 3.53 -19.12 -17.55
C SER A 214 3.69 -20.63 -17.35
N HIS A 215 4.27 -21.04 -16.22
CA HIS A 215 4.43 -22.44 -15.82
C HIS A 215 3.14 -23.05 -15.28
N ASP A 216 2.34 -22.28 -14.53
CA ASP A 216 1.03 -22.69 -14.02
C ASP A 216 0.02 -21.53 -14.01
N TRP A 217 -0.87 -21.53 -15.02
CA TRP A 217 -1.93 -20.53 -15.16
C TRP A 217 -3.06 -20.67 -14.13
N THR A 218 -3.14 -21.81 -13.42
CA THR A 218 -4.15 -22.05 -12.38
C THR A 218 -3.73 -21.48 -11.02
N MET A 219 -2.45 -21.15 -10.88
CA MET A 219 -1.85 -20.65 -9.65
C MET A 219 -2.60 -19.48 -9.00
N PRO A 220 -3.07 -18.44 -9.73
CA PRO A 220 -3.82 -17.35 -9.10
C PRO A 220 -5.10 -17.83 -8.39
N GLY A 221 -5.78 -18.82 -8.96
CA GLY A 221 -6.97 -19.44 -8.36
C GLY A 221 -6.63 -20.24 -7.10
N GLN A 222 -5.54 -21.01 -7.14
CA GLN A 222 -5.05 -21.78 -5.99
C GLN A 222 -4.62 -20.86 -4.83
N VAL A 223 -3.85 -19.82 -5.13
CA VAL A 223 -3.42 -18.81 -4.14
C VAL A 223 -4.63 -18.10 -3.53
N GLN A 224 -5.64 -17.77 -4.34
CA GLN A 224 -6.86 -17.14 -3.84
C GLN A 224 -7.67 -18.07 -2.93
N ALA A 225 -7.75 -19.37 -3.24
CA ALA A 225 -8.40 -20.37 -2.40
C ALA A 225 -7.63 -20.59 -1.09
N TYR A 226 -6.30 -20.66 -1.16
CA TYR A 226 -5.44 -20.76 0.00
C TYR A 226 -5.59 -19.56 0.94
N TYR A 227 -5.59 -18.32 0.43
CA TYR A 227 -5.84 -17.12 1.23
C TYR A 227 -7.15 -17.19 2.02
N THR A 228 -8.20 -17.70 1.38
CA THR A 228 -9.50 -17.92 2.01
C THR A 228 -9.37 -18.95 3.13
N MET A 229 -8.69 -20.08 2.92
CA MET A 229 -8.50 -21.09 3.96
C MET A 229 -7.59 -20.62 5.11
N ALA A 230 -6.48 -19.94 4.79
CA ALA A 230 -5.58 -19.35 5.78
C ALA A 230 -6.34 -18.33 6.66
N ALA A 231 -7.15 -17.46 6.04
CA ALA A 231 -8.00 -16.53 6.78
C ALA A 231 -9.02 -17.25 7.69
N VAL A 232 -9.62 -18.37 7.27
CA VAL A 232 -10.45 -19.19 8.19
C VAL A 232 -9.62 -19.69 9.38
N GLY A 233 -8.40 -20.15 9.14
CA GLY A 233 -7.46 -20.55 10.19
C GLY A 233 -7.24 -19.45 11.23
N GLU A 234 -6.98 -18.23 10.77
CA GLU A 234 -6.81 -17.05 11.62
C GLU A 234 -8.09 -16.69 12.41
N TRP A 235 -9.27 -16.94 11.84
CA TRP A 235 -10.56 -16.70 12.49
C TRP A 235 -10.89 -17.75 13.57
N VAL A 236 -10.23 -18.91 13.57
CA VAL A 236 -10.41 -19.94 14.60
C VAL A 236 -9.27 -19.99 15.61
N HIS A 237 -8.19 -19.22 15.38
CA HIS A 237 -7.10 -19.07 16.35
C HIS A 237 -7.53 -18.13 17.48
N LEU A 238 -7.95 -18.70 18.60
CA LEU A 238 -8.54 -17.96 19.72
C LEU A 238 -7.48 -17.47 20.73
N ASN A 239 -7.72 -16.30 21.32
CA ASN A 239 -7.00 -15.79 22.47
C ASN A 239 -7.53 -16.40 23.79
N GLU A 240 -6.95 -15.99 24.91
CA GLU A 240 -7.34 -16.45 26.26
C GLU A 240 -8.82 -16.18 26.61
N ASN A 241 -9.45 -15.20 25.95
CA ASN A 241 -10.87 -14.86 26.12
C ASN A 241 -11.80 -15.63 25.16
N GLY A 242 -11.27 -16.59 24.38
CA GLY A 242 -12.04 -17.34 23.39
C GLY A 242 -12.45 -16.54 22.16
N LEU A 243 -11.78 -15.40 21.90
CA LEU A 243 -12.02 -14.55 20.72
C LEU A 243 -10.89 -14.71 19.70
N PRO A 244 -11.18 -14.65 18.38
CA PRO A 244 -10.13 -14.76 17.37
C PRO A 244 -9.06 -13.68 17.52
N LEU A 245 -7.82 -14.11 17.76
CA LEU A 245 -6.71 -13.27 18.21
C LEU A 245 -6.44 -12.11 17.23
N HIS A 246 -6.20 -12.42 15.97
CA HIS A 246 -5.79 -11.43 14.97
C HIS A 246 -6.93 -10.53 14.50
N LEU A 247 -8.17 -10.95 14.67
CA LEU A 247 -9.33 -10.11 14.32
C LEU A 247 -9.53 -9.01 15.34
N TYR A 248 -9.52 -9.37 16.63
CA TYR A 248 -9.83 -8.44 17.72
C TYR A 248 -8.63 -7.57 18.13
N ASN A 249 -7.40 -7.99 17.83
CA ASN A 249 -6.20 -7.16 17.99
C ASN A 249 -5.89 -6.30 16.75
N GLY A 250 -6.63 -6.53 15.65
CA GLY A 250 -6.47 -5.82 14.38
C GLY A 250 -7.30 -4.54 14.26
N VAL A 251 -7.25 -3.92 13.07
CA VAL A 251 -8.03 -2.72 12.74
C VAL A 251 -8.89 -2.98 11.51
N GLY A 252 -10.20 -3.09 11.68
CA GLY A 252 -11.12 -3.27 10.56
C GLY A 252 -12.51 -3.74 10.98
N MET A 253 -13.29 -4.17 9.99
CA MET A 253 -14.67 -4.60 10.13
C MET A 253 -14.81 -6.12 10.30
N ALA A 254 -13.74 -6.91 10.14
CA ALA A 254 -13.79 -8.36 10.28
C ALA A 254 -14.40 -8.84 11.62
N PRO A 255 -14.10 -8.24 12.80
CA PRO A 255 -14.77 -8.61 14.07
C PRO A 255 -16.29 -8.44 14.04
N PHE A 256 -16.80 -7.45 13.30
CA PHE A 256 -18.23 -7.23 13.16
C PHE A 256 -18.90 -8.38 12.41
N PHE A 257 -18.31 -8.82 11.29
CA PHE A 257 -18.81 -9.99 10.56
C PHE A 257 -18.69 -11.27 11.37
N TYR A 258 -17.57 -11.46 12.08
CA TYR A 258 -17.40 -12.61 12.97
C TYR A 258 -18.51 -12.70 14.02
N LYS A 259 -18.84 -11.58 14.67
CA LYS A 259 -19.82 -11.52 15.76
C LYS A 259 -21.27 -11.59 15.29
N TYR A 260 -21.62 -10.90 14.21
CA TYR A 260 -23.02 -10.65 13.85
C TYR A 260 -23.52 -11.39 12.61
N ALA A 261 -22.62 -11.84 11.71
CA ALA A 261 -23.07 -12.66 10.59
C ALA A 261 -23.45 -14.07 11.07
N SER A 262 -24.50 -14.64 10.46
CA SER A 262 -24.93 -16.01 10.70
C SER A 262 -24.07 -17.01 9.91
N GLY A 263 -24.18 -18.30 10.26
CA GLY A 263 -23.49 -19.39 9.58
C GLY A 263 -22.11 -19.74 10.15
N SER A 264 -21.45 -20.66 9.46
CA SER A 264 -20.08 -21.11 9.71
C SER A 264 -19.04 -20.00 9.49
N THR A 265 -17.83 -20.15 10.04
CA THR A 265 -16.72 -19.21 9.85
C THR A 265 -16.43 -18.94 8.37
N LEU A 266 -16.51 -19.97 7.53
CA LEU A 266 -16.34 -19.85 6.08
C LEU A 266 -17.43 -18.97 5.45
N GLU A 267 -18.71 -19.19 5.80
CA GLU A 267 -19.83 -18.40 5.28
C GLU A 267 -19.72 -16.93 5.70
N LYS A 268 -19.35 -16.66 6.97
CA LYS A 268 -19.13 -15.29 7.46
C LYS A 268 -18.01 -14.57 6.71
N MET A 269 -16.92 -15.28 6.45
CA MET A 269 -15.79 -14.73 5.70
C MET A 269 -16.12 -14.52 4.21
N MET A 270 -16.88 -15.43 3.59
CA MET A 270 -17.39 -15.26 2.23
C MET A 270 -18.31 -14.06 2.12
N LEU A 271 -19.17 -13.83 3.12
CA LEU A 271 -19.99 -12.63 3.21
C LEU A 271 -19.13 -11.37 3.33
N LEU A 272 -18.13 -11.35 4.22
CA LEU A 272 -17.18 -10.22 4.34
C LEU A 272 -16.51 -9.92 2.99
N LYS A 273 -16.01 -10.95 2.29
CA LYS A 273 -15.36 -10.81 0.98
C LYS A 273 -16.31 -10.27 -0.08
N ALA A 274 -17.56 -10.73 -0.11
CA ALA A 274 -18.57 -10.22 -1.02
C ALA A 274 -18.87 -8.74 -0.75
N VAL A 275 -19.10 -8.37 0.52
CA VAL A 275 -19.32 -6.96 0.90
C VAL A 275 -18.12 -6.10 0.55
N HIS A 276 -16.90 -6.58 0.81
CA HIS A 276 -15.67 -5.89 0.44
C HIS A 276 -15.65 -5.57 -1.07
N VAL A 277 -15.82 -6.57 -1.94
CA VAL A 277 -15.80 -6.37 -3.40
C VAL A 277 -16.93 -5.43 -3.85
N ILE A 278 -18.15 -5.60 -3.33
CA ILE A 278 -19.30 -4.75 -3.66
C ILE A 278 -19.01 -3.29 -3.30
N LEU A 279 -18.46 -3.02 -2.11
CA LEU A 279 -18.15 -1.66 -1.67
C LEU A 279 -17.05 -1.01 -2.53
N LEU A 280 -16.01 -1.76 -2.90
CA LEU A 280 -14.96 -1.24 -3.79
C LEU A 280 -15.51 -0.90 -5.17
N LEU A 281 -16.34 -1.77 -5.75
CA LEU A 281 -16.99 -1.52 -7.03
C LEU A 281 -17.97 -0.35 -6.94
N ALA A 282 -18.72 -0.21 -5.84
CA ALA A 282 -19.62 0.90 -5.60
C ALA A 282 -18.86 2.23 -5.52
N ILE A 283 -17.72 2.27 -4.83
CA ILE A 283 -16.86 3.47 -4.75
C ILE A 283 -16.34 3.85 -6.13
N VAL A 284 -15.76 2.91 -6.87
CA VAL A 284 -15.21 3.18 -8.20
C VAL A 284 -16.30 3.61 -9.19
N THR A 285 -17.43 2.91 -9.20
CA THR A 285 -18.55 3.22 -10.11
C THR A 285 -19.19 4.55 -9.74
N GLY A 286 -19.47 4.78 -8.45
CA GLY A 286 -20.02 6.03 -7.94
C GLY A 286 -19.11 7.22 -8.23
N ALA A 287 -17.81 7.07 -8.01
CA ALA A 287 -16.82 8.08 -8.38
C ALA A 287 -16.76 8.31 -9.89
N GLY A 288 -16.78 7.25 -10.71
CA GLY A 288 -16.82 7.37 -12.17
C GLY A 288 -18.06 8.12 -12.68
N LEU A 289 -19.24 7.80 -12.15
CA LEU A 289 -20.49 8.48 -12.49
C LEU A 289 -20.51 9.94 -12.03
N LEU A 290 -20.03 10.20 -10.80
CA LEU A 290 -19.94 11.56 -10.26
C LEU A 290 -18.96 12.41 -11.08
N TYR A 291 -17.78 11.85 -11.38
CA TYR A 291 -16.80 12.47 -12.27
C TYR A 291 -17.41 12.77 -13.63
N TRP A 292 -18.11 11.83 -14.24
CA TRP A 292 -18.74 12.02 -15.56
C TRP A 292 -19.79 13.14 -15.54
N ARG A 293 -20.65 13.17 -14.51
CA ARG A 293 -21.69 14.19 -14.36
C ARG A 293 -21.11 15.58 -14.09
N GLN A 294 -20.02 15.65 -13.32
CA GLN A 294 -19.38 16.90 -12.93
C GLN A 294 -18.19 17.28 -13.81
N ARG A 295 -17.96 16.55 -14.92
CA ARG A 295 -16.79 16.77 -15.77
C ARG A 295 -16.83 18.19 -16.34
N SER A 296 -16.02 19.04 -15.75
CA SER A 296 -15.75 20.39 -16.23
C SER A 296 -14.29 20.47 -16.63
N PRO A 297 -13.93 21.22 -17.69
CA PRO A 297 -12.53 21.48 -18.04
C PRO A 297 -11.71 22.09 -16.88
N ARG A 298 -12.39 22.68 -15.88
CA ARG A 298 -11.75 23.28 -14.70
C ARG A 298 -11.53 22.30 -13.54
N MET A 299 -12.09 21.09 -13.62
CA MET A 299 -11.99 20.13 -12.53
C MET A 299 -10.57 19.56 -12.44
N ASN A 300 -9.95 19.69 -11.27
CA ASN A 300 -8.63 19.12 -11.01
C ASN A 300 -8.77 17.60 -10.82
N TYR A 301 -8.61 16.83 -11.90
CA TYR A 301 -8.72 15.38 -11.83
C TYR A 301 -7.64 14.75 -10.93
N GLN A 302 -6.48 15.40 -10.75
CA GLN A 302 -5.42 14.87 -9.88
C GLN A 302 -5.90 14.79 -8.43
N LEU A 303 -6.49 15.89 -7.93
CA LEU A 303 -7.07 15.95 -6.60
C LEU A 303 -8.21 14.94 -6.47
N TYR A 304 -9.10 14.89 -7.46
CA TYR A 304 -10.23 13.97 -7.48
C TYR A 304 -9.75 12.50 -7.40
N ALA A 305 -8.78 12.12 -8.23
CA ALA A 305 -8.22 10.78 -8.26
C ALA A 305 -7.62 10.38 -6.91
N VAL A 306 -6.87 11.27 -6.27
CA VAL A 306 -6.23 11.02 -4.98
C VAL A 306 -7.24 10.93 -3.83
N VAL A 307 -8.32 11.74 -3.85
CA VAL A 307 -9.44 11.61 -2.89
C VAL A 307 -10.16 10.28 -3.05
N VAL A 308 -10.49 9.90 -4.30
CA VAL A 308 -11.14 8.61 -4.57
C VAL A 308 -10.22 7.44 -4.19
N LEU A 309 -8.91 7.55 -4.45
CA LEU A 309 -7.93 6.56 -4.01
C LEU A 309 -7.94 6.40 -2.49
N LYS A 310 -7.96 7.50 -1.74
CA LYS A 310 -8.00 7.46 -0.28
C LYS A 310 -9.27 6.78 0.24
N LEU A 311 -10.43 7.13 -0.31
CA LEU A 311 -11.70 6.48 0.04
C LEU A 311 -11.65 4.97 -0.28
N TYR A 312 -11.18 4.64 -1.49
CA TYR A 312 -11.02 3.27 -1.94
C TYR A 312 -10.11 2.46 -1.02
N LEU A 313 -8.93 2.97 -0.66
CA LEU A 313 -7.98 2.27 0.21
C LEU A 313 -8.49 2.16 1.66
N ALA A 314 -9.16 3.20 2.16
CA ALA A 314 -9.78 3.12 3.48
C ALA A 314 -10.80 1.99 3.55
N THR A 315 -11.65 1.85 2.53
CA THR A 315 -12.58 0.73 2.40
C THR A 315 -11.86 -0.59 2.18
N PHE A 316 -10.83 -0.63 1.34
CA PHE A 316 -10.06 -1.85 1.08
C PHE A 316 -9.52 -2.43 2.40
N TYR A 317 -8.76 -1.62 3.14
CA TYR A 317 -8.11 -2.06 4.37
C TYR A 317 -9.09 -2.31 5.52
N ALA A 318 -10.20 -1.56 5.59
CA ALA A 318 -11.22 -1.80 6.59
C ALA A 318 -11.94 -3.16 6.42
N PHE A 319 -11.96 -3.73 5.21
CA PHE A 319 -12.66 -4.98 4.91
C PHE A 319 -11.71 -6.14 4.52
N VAL A 320 -10.41 -6.03 4.82
CA VAL A 320 -9.47 -7.16 4.71
C VAL A 320 -9.90 -8.27 5.68
N GLN A 321 -9.74 -9.52 5.24
CA GLN A 321 -10.18 -10.71 5.97
C GLN A 321 -9.43 -10.91 7.29
N VAL A 322 -8.12 -10.61 7.31
CA VAL A 322 -7.27 -10.65 8.50
C VAL A 322 -6.68 -9.25 8.72
N PRO A 323 -7.25 -8.45 9.64
CA PRO A 323 -6.99 -7.01 9.69
C PRO A 323 -5.73 -6.64 10.50
N TYR A 324 -4.55 -7.10 10.09
CA TYR A 324 -3.30 -6.76 10.79
C TYR A 324 -3.08 -5.23 10.86
N THR A 325 -2.62 -4.73 12.01
CA THR A 325 -2.45 -3.30 12.30
C THR A 325 -1.52 -2.60 11.29
N TYR A 326 -0.45 -3.27 10.89
CA TYR A 326 0.54 -2.74 9.93
C TYR A 326 -0.07 -2.41 8.56
N LEU A 327 -1.14 -3.12 8.13
CA LEU A 327 -1.79 -2.84 6.85
C LEU A 327 -2.47 -1.46 6.84
N ALA A 328 -2.94 -1.00 8.01
CA ALA A 328 -3.57 0.31 8.15
C ALA A 328 -2.59 1.47 7.94
N MET A 329 -1.27 1.22 8.02
CA MET A 329 -0.24 2.24 7.79
C MET A 329 -0.36 2.90 6.41
N VAL A 330 -0.67 2.14 5.36
CA VAL A 330 -0.90 2.68 4.01
C VAL A 330 -2.06 3.70 4.04
N GLY A 331 -3.13 3.38 4.78
CA GLY A 331 -4.25 4.28 5.03
C GLY A 331 -3.82 5.57 5.75
N VAL A 332 -2.96 5.49 6.74
CA VAL A 332 -2.44 6.67 7.46
C VAL A 332 -1.61 7.56 6.54
N PHE A 333 -0.67 6.99 5.79
CA PHE A 333 0.23 7.77 4.92
C PHE A 333 -0.46 8.37 3.70
N THR A 334 -1.49 7.71 3.16
CA THR A 334 -2.35 8.33 2.14
C THR A 334 -3.11 9.55 2.71
N SER A 335 -3.47 9.55 4.01
CA SER A 335 -4.08 10.72 4.67
C SER A 335 -3.12 11.91 4.80
N VAL A 336 -1.81 11.68 4.93
CA VAL A 336 -0.81 12.77 4.97
C VAL A 336 -0.88 13.64 3.71
N PHE A 337 -1.12 13.03 2.55
CA PHE A 337 -1.37 13.76 1.30
C PHE A 337 -2.72 14.49 1.31
N MET A 338 -3.76 13.97 1.97
CA MET A 338 -5.04 14.69 2.12
C MET A 338 -4.85 15.99 2.91
N VAL A 339 -4.13 15.92 4.03
CA VAL A 339 -3.84 17.10 4.87
C VAL A 339 -3.09 18.17 4.06
N LEU A 340 -2.09 17.75 3.28
CA LEU A 340 -1.38 18.65 2.35
C LEU A 340 -2.35 19.33 1.37
N MET A 341 -3.27 18.57 0.77
CA MET A 341 -4.19 19.11 -0.23
C MET A 341 -5.19 20.12 0.35
N LEU A 342 -5.72 19.88 1.56
CA LEU A 342 -6.64 20.79 2.25
C LEU A 342 -5.98 22.11 2.63
N SER A 343 -4.70 22.07 3.03
CA SER A 343 -3.94 23.27 3.41
C SER A 343 -3.64 24.21 2.24
N ALA A 344 -3.62 23.70 1.01
CA ALA A 344 -3.32 24.50 -0.18
C ALA A 344 -4.53 25.30 -0.69
N THR A 345 -5.75 24.83 -0.42
CA THR A 345 -6.99 25.51 -0.83
C THR A 345 -7.30 26.76 0.00
N SER A 346 -6.95 26.76 1.29
CA SER A 346 -7.24 27.89 2.19
C SER A 346 -6.37 29.12 1.89
N VAL A 347 -5.10 28.93 1.50
CA VAL A 347 -4.17 30.04 1.23
C VAL A 347 -4.57 30.83 -0.03
N ARG A 348 -5.07 30.17 -1.09
CA ARG A 348 -5.53 30.88 -2.29
C ARG A 348 -6.83 31.65 -2.07
N ALA A 349 -7.72 31.16 -1.20
CA ALA A 349 -8.94 31.88 -0.85
C ALA A 349 -8.61 33.12 -0.01
N ALA A 350 -7.66 33.03 0.93
CA ALA A 350 -7.26 34.16 1.77
C ALA A 350 -6.51 35.26 1.00
N VAL A 351 -5.76 34.94 -0.07
CA VAL A 351 -5.06 35.94 -0.90
C VAL A 351 -6.01 36.65 -1.88
N LEU A 352 -7.20 36.10 -2.14
CA LEU A 352 -8.22 36.73 -2.99
C LEU A 352 -9.25 37.52 -2.18
N VAL A 353 -9.15 37.51 -0.85
CA VAL A 353 -9.97 38.30 0.06
C VAL A 353 -9.07 39.38 0.66
N GLU A 354 -9.09 40.55 0.01
CA GLU A 354 -8.60 41.89 0.40
C GLU A 354 -7.20 42.39 -0.07
N PRO A 355 -7.06 43.71 -0.36
CA PRO A 355 -8.04 44.79 -0.13
C PRO A 355 -8.36 45.66 -1.37
N ASP A 356 -9.64 45.69 -1.76
CA ASP A 356 -10.29 46.94 -2.18
C ASP A 356 -11.08 47.43 -0.95
N GLN A 357 -10.37 47.96 0.05
CA GLN A 357 -10.91 48.81 1.12
C GLN A 357 -9.88 49.87 1.50
#